data_AF-A0A2G9UCJ5-F1
#
_entry.id   AF-A0A2G9UCJ5-F1
#
_cell.length_a   1.000
_cell.length_b   1.000
_cell.length_c   1.000
_cell.angle_alpha   90.00
_cell.angle_beta   90.00
_cell.angle_gamma   90.00
#
_symmetry.space_group_name_H-M   'P 1'
#
loop_
_entity.id
_entity.type
_entity.pdbx_description
1 polymer ?
#
loop_
_entity_poly.entity_id
_entity_poly.type
_entity_poly.pdbx_seq_one_letter_code
_entity_poly.pdbx_strand_id
1 'polypeptide(L)' 'MAFEGDVYVSFRKQEMFNFPFETRVRVQITHLDVTVPGQPIHTCAHYHWLDWPDRGVPEADLAPIALLGKLKDSM' A
#
# COMPACT_ATOMS: atom_id res chain seq x y z
N MET A 1 2.39 -15.59 -6.47
CA MET A 1 3.67 -16.02 -5.84
C MET A 1 3.33 -17.00 -4.74
N ALA A 2 4.02 -18.13 -4.66
CA ALA A 2 3.83 -19.13 -3.60
C ALA A 2 4.93 -18.93 -2.55
N PHE A 3 4.56 -19.02 -1.28
CA PHE A 3 5.43 -18.91 -0.13
C PHE A 3 5.35 -20.20 0.72
N GLU A 4 6.26 -20.34 1.67
CA GLU A 4 6.28 -21.47 2.60
C GLU A 4 4.92 -21.62 3.33
N GLY A 5 4.49 -22.87 3.55
CA GLY A 5 3.21 -23.17 4.20
C GLY A 5 1.98 -23.04 3.30
N ASP A 6 2.12 -23.24 1.99
CA ASP A 6 1.05 -23.16 0.99
C ASP A 6 0.31 -21.80 0.98
N VAL A 7 1.04 -20.74 1.30
CA VAL A 7 0.51 -19.37 1.22
C VAL A 7 0.68 -18.85 -0.21
N TYR A 8 -0.43 -18.47 -0.85
CA TYR A 8 -0.42 -17.91 -2.20
C TYR A 8 -0.81 -16.44 -2.15
N VAL A 9 0.01 -15.59 -2.77
CA VAL A 9 -0.30 -14.18 -2.97
C VAL A 9 -0.50 -13.91 -4.45
N SER A 10 -1.66 -13.37 -4.82
CA SER A 10 -1.97 -12.97 -6.19
C SER A 10 -2.14 -11.45 -6.28
N PHE A 11 -1.60 -10.90 -7.37
CA PHE A 11 -1.80 -9.51 -7.72
C PHE A 11 -3.20 -9.32 -8.29
N ARG A 12 -3.95 -8.31 -7.81
CA ARG A 12 -5.22 -7.92 -8.42
C ARG A 12 -5.09 -6.68 -9.30
N LYS A 13 -4.66 -5.58 -8.70
CA LYS A 13 -4.53 -4.29 -9.38
C LYS A 13 -3.53 -3.39 -8.67
N GLN A 14 -3.13 -2.35 -9.38
CA GLN A 14 -2.24 -1.32 -8.90
C GLN A 14 -2.76 0.05 -9.31
N GLU A 15 -2.65 1.03 -8.41
CA GLU A 15 -3.00 2.42 -8.67
C GLU A 15 -2.09 3.36 -7.86
N MET A 16 -2.08 4.64 -8.21
CA MET A 16 -1.40 5.66 -7.42
C MET A 16 -2.36 6.24 -6.39
N PHE A 17 -1.83 6.53 -5.20
CA PHE A 17 -2.57 7.27 -4.19
C PHE A 17 -2.85 8.69 -4.69
N ASN A 18 -4.12 9.08 -4.67
CA ASN A 18 -4.54 10.41 -5.08
C ASN A 18 -4.55 11.34 -3.87
N PHE A 19 -3.52 12.19 -3.77
CA PHE A 19 -3.47 13.22 -2.75
C PHE A 19 -4.52 14.32 -3.02
N PRO A 20 -5.15 14.88 -1.97
CA PRO A 20 -6.13 15.96 -2.12
C PRO A 20 -5.49 17.34 -2.38
N PHE A 21 -4.19 17.39 -2.68
CA PHE A 21 -3.41 18.58 -2.99
C PHE A 21 -2.24 18.20 -3.92
N GLU A 22 -1.63 19.21 -4.53
CA GLU A 22 -0.45 19.04 -5.36
C GLU A 22 0.78 18.70 -4.49
N THR A 23 1.42 17.57 -4.80
CA THR A 23 2.66 17.10 -4.15
C THR A 23 3.48 16.31 -5.16
N ARG A 24 4.79 16.24 -4.94
CA ARG A 24 5.70 15.38 -5.71
C ARG A 24 5.78 13.97 -5.15
N VAL A 25 5.27 13.74 -3.94
CA VAL A 25 5.26 12.44 -3.27
C VAL A 25 4.49 11.42 -4.08
N ARG A 26 5.05 10.21 -4.22
CA ARG A 26 4.43 9.10 -4.94
C ARG A 26 4.24 7.90 -4.04
N VAL A 27 2.99 7.58 -3.76
CA VAL A 27 2.60 6.35 -3.06
C VAL A 27 1.83 5.46 -4.01
N GLN A 28 2.31 4.24 -4.19
CA GLN A 28 1.65 3.22 -4.99
C GLN A 28 0.81 2.31 -4.08
N ILE A 29 -0.40 1.98 -4.52
CA ILE A 29 -1.29 1.05 -3.86
C ILE A 29 -1.35 -0.23 -4.69
N THR A 30 -0.94 -1.35 -4.12
CA THR A 30 -1.05 -2.67 -4.73
C THR A 30 -2.09 -3.49 -3.97
N HIS A 31 -3.13 -3.93 -4.67
CA HIS A 31 -4.17 -4.79 -4.11
C HIS A 31 -3.79 -6.24 -4.31
N LEU A 32 -3.77 -7.00 -3.23
CA LEU A 32 -3.33 -8.39 -3.18
C LEU A 32 -4.44 -9.26 -2.60
N ASP A 33 -4.57 -10.47 -3.14
CA ASP A 33 -5.31 -11.54 -2.48
C ASP A 33 -4.31 -12.52 -1.87
N VAL A 34 -4.54 -12.87 -0.61
CA VAL A 34 -3.77 -13.86 0.14
C VAL A 34 -4.66 -15.06 0.40
N THR A 35 -4.23 -16.21 -0.09
CA THR A 35 -4.91 -17.50 0.07
C THR A 35 -4.07 -18.41 0.96
N VAL A 36 -4.70 -18.96 1.99
CA VAL A 36 -4.14 -19.96 2.90
C VAL A 36 -5.10 -21.15 2.97
N PRO A 37 -4.64 -22.41 2.96
CA PRO A 37 -5.52 -23.57 3.01
C PRO A 37 -6.48 -23.53 4.20
N GLY A 38 -7.76 -23.79 3.94
CA GLY A 38 -8.81 -23.83 4.96
C GLY A 38 -9.27 -22.46 5.48
N GLN A 39 -8.73 -21.36 4.97
CA GLN A 39 -9.14 -20.00 5.33
C GLN A 39 -9.83 -19.29 4.16
N PRO A 40 -10.75 -18.34 4.44
CA PRO A 40 -11.25 -17.43 3.42
C PRO A 40 -10.10 -16.62 2.79
N ILE A 41 -10.28 -16.22 1.53
CA ILE A 41 -9.33 -15.33 0.85
C ILE A 41 -9.31 -14.00 1.58
N HIS A 42 -8.11 -13.55 1.95
CA HIS A 42 -7.89 -12.24 2.56
C HIS A 42 -7.40 -11.25 1.49
N THR A 43 -8.19 -10.21 1.22
CA THR A 43 -7.78 -9.12 0.33
C THR A 43 -7.17 -7.99 1.15
N CYS A 44 -5.98 -7.51 0.75
CA CYS A 44 -5.33 -6.38 1.37
C CYS A 44 -4.83 -5.34 0.35
N ALA A 45 -4.59 -4.12 0.84
CA ALA A 45 -3.94 -3.05 0.09
C ALA A 45 -2.56 -2.78 0.69
N HIS A 46 -1.52 -2.93 -0.12
CA HIS A 46 -0.14 -2.60 0.23
C HIS A 46 0.21 -1.20 -0.30
N TYR A 47 0.59 -0.31 0.60
CA TYR A 47 0.98 1.07 0.28
C TYR A 47 2.51 1.18 0.28
N HIS A 48 3.07 1.56 -0.86
CA HIS A 48 4.51 1.69 -1.05
C HIS A 48 4.89 3.13 -1.40
N TRP A 49 5.67 3.76 -0.52
CA TRP A 49 6.24 5.09 -0.76
C TRP A 49 7.45 4.99 -1.69
N LEU A 50 7.31 5.43 -2.93
CA LEU A 50 8.26 5.15 -4.01
C LEU A 50 9.50 6.07 -4.02
N ASP A 51 9.37 7.27 -3.47
CA ASP A 51 10.38 8.32 -3.52
C ASP A 51 10.85 8.79 -2.14
N TRP A 52 10.64 7.97 -1.10
CA TRP A 52 11.26 8.22 0.19
C TRP A 52 12.77 7.99 0.05
N PRO A 53 13.62 9.02 0.23
CA PRO A 53 15.06 8.87 0.05
C PRO A 53 15.67 7.97 1.12
N ASP A 54 16.58 7.08 0.72
CA ASP A 54 17.41 6.36 1.69
C ASP A 54 18.18 7.36 2.57
N ARG A 55 18.19 7.11 3.88
CA ARG A 55 18.78 7.97 4.91
C ARG A 55 18.28 9.43 4.93
N GLY A 56 17.10 9.69 4.37
CA GLY A 56 16.47 11.00 4.38
C GLY A 56 15.03 10.96 4.88
N VAL A 57 14.36 12.10 4.73
CA VAL A 57 12.93 12.25 5.00
C VAL A 57 12.23 12.63 3.70
N PRO A 58 10.93 12.34 3.55
CA PRO A 58 10.14 12.83 2.43
C PRO A 58 10.10 14.36 2.42
N GLU A 59 9.59 14.92 1.32
CA GLU A 59 9.35 16.37 1.25
C GLU A 59 8.50 16.84 2.44
N ALA A 60 8.80 18.03 2.95
CA ALA A 60 8.14 18.59 4.13
C ALA A 60 6.76 19.15 3.79
N ASP A 61 5.82 18.25 3.46
CA ASP A 61 4.44 18.56 3.12
C ASP A 61 3.43 17.74 3.94
N LEU A 62 2.15 17.82 3.58
CA LEU A 62 1.06 17.13 4.28
C LEU A 62 0.83 15.69 3.78
N ALA A 63 1.63 15.15 2.87
CA ALA A 63 1.42 13.82 2.28
C ALA A 63 1.38 12.69 3.33
N PRO A 64 2.29 12.64 4.34
CA PRO A 64 2.19 11.61 5.39
C PRO A 64 0.87 11.70 6.16
N ILE A 65 0.41 12.92 6.46
CA ILE A 65 -0.82 13.15 7.23
C ILE A 65 -2.05 12.74 6.42
N ALA A 66 -2.09 13.09 5.13
CA ALA A 66 -3.16 12.71 4.23
C ALA A 66 -3.26 11.18 4.06
N LEU A 67 -2.12 10.50 3.92
CA LEU A 67 -2.07 9.04 3.85
C LEU A 67 -2.58 8.40 5.15
N LEU A 68 -2.10 8.84 6.30
CA LEU A 68 -2.55 8.35 7.61
C LEU A 68 -4.05 8.58 7.84
N GLY A 69 -4.57 9.74 7.43
CA GLY A 69 -6.01 10.03 7.47
C GLY A 69 -6.81 9.01 6.66
N LYS A 70 -6.37 8.70 5.43
CA LYS A 70 -7.05 7.70 4.59
C LYS A 70 -7.01 6.30 5.18
N LEU A 71 -5.90 5.90 5.80
CA LEU A 71 -5.76 4.58 6.43
C LEU A 71 -6.67 4.43 7.64
N LYS A 72 -6.83 5.51 8.44
CA LYS A 72 -7.75 5.52 9.59
C LYS A 72 -9.19 5.28 9.17
N ASP A 73 -9.63 5.87 8.05
CA ASP A 73 -11.00 5.71 7.54
C ASP A 73 -11.25 4.33 6.90
N SER A 74 -10.19 3.55 6.68
CA SER A 74 -10.25 2.22 6.05
C SER A 74 -10.29 1.07 7.07
N MET A 75 -10.19 1.38 8.36
CA MET A 75 -10.37 0.46 9.50
C MET A 75 -11.78 0.58 10.08
#